data_AF-A0A7C5G4W7-F1
#
_entry.id   AF-A0A7C5G4W7-F1
#
_cell.length_a   1.000
_cell.length_b   1.000
_cell.length_c   1.000
_cell.angle_alpha   90.00
_cell.angle_beta   90.00
_cell.angle_gamma   90.00
#
_symmetry.space_group_name_H-M   'P 1'
#
loop_
_entity.id
_entity.type
_entity.pdbx_description
1 polymer ?
#
loop_
_entity_poly.entity_id
_entity_poly.type
_entity_poly.pdbx_seq_one_letter_code
_entity_poly.pdbx_strand_id
1 'polypeptide(L)'
;MLDPFFAKWHGIDRTTIEWGPKIDATKCTGCGLCVVTCGEKRNVFGFDPDSKKAVVMYPQHCMVGCDNCAMACLWDAISFPHDDEYVKVLSRKINKEQITKELDKKLTENPGLVIE
;
A
#
# COMPACT_ATOMS: atom_id res chain seq x y z
N MET A 1 -6.17 -13.72 -5.88
CA MET A 1 -5.49 -13.50 -7.17
C MET A 1 -5.04 -12.05 -7.20
N LEU A 2 -3.83 -11.76 -7.66
CA LEU A 2 -3.34 -10.38 -7.75
C LEU A 2 -4.09 -9.65 -8.88
N ASP A 3 -4.72 -8.52 -8.56
CA ASP A 3 -5.36 -7.68 -9.58
C ASP A 3 -4.30 -7.18 -10.58
N PRO A 4 -4.52 -7.29 -11.91
CA PRO A 4 -3.59 -6.78 -12.92
C PRO A 4 -3.23 -5.32 -12.73
N PHE A 5 -4.13 -4.51 -12.17
CA PHE A 5 -3.89 -3.11 -11.87
C PHE A 5 -2.75 -2.91 -10.83
N PHE A 6 -2.55 -3.87 -9.92
CA PHE A 6 -1.52 -3.85 -8.89
C PHE A 6 -0.33 -4.77 -9.20
N ALA A 7 -0.26 -5.37 -10.38
CA ALA A 7 0.79 -6.33 -10.74
C ALA A 7 2.20 -5.74 -10.78
N LYS A 8 2.33 -4.41 -10.96
CA LYS A 8 3.60 -3.70 -11.04
C LYS A 8 3.63 -2.51 -10.10
N TRP A 9 4.80 -2.23 -9.54
CA TRP A 9 5.11 -0.99 -8.84
C TRP A 9 6.27 -0.30 -9.56
N HIS A 10 5.96 0.75 -10.32
CA HIS A 10 6.93 1.49 -11.15
C HIS A 10 7.82 0.59 -12.01
N GLY A 11 7.22 -0.39 -12.68
CA GLY A 11 7.91 -1.38 -13.52
C GLY A 11 8.47 -2.61 -12.78
N ILE A 12 8.59 -2.56 -11.46
CA ILE A 12 9.03 -3.71 -10.65
C ILE A 12 7.85 -4.67 -10.45
N ASP A 13 8.11 -5.98 -10.53
CA ASP A 13 7.07 -6.98 -10.28
C ASP A 13 6.59 -6.94 -8.83
N ARG A 14 5.29 -6.73 -8.63
CA ARG A 14 4.72 -6.60 -7.28
C ARG A 14 4.94 -7.86 -6.44
N THR A 15 4.95 -9.04 -7.07
CA THR A 15 5.16 -10.33 -6.40
C THR A 15 6.58 -10.49 -5.85
N THR A 16 7.54 -9.69 -6.33
CA THR A 16 8.93 -9.69 -5.83
C THR A 16 9.16 -8.71 -4.68
N ILE A 17 8.13 -7.94 -4.30
CA ILE A 17 8.20 -6.93 -3.25
C ILE A 17 7.50 -7.45 -1.99
N GLU A 18 8.27 -7.58 -0.92
CA GLU A 18 7.78 -7.96 0.40
C GLU A 18 7.26 -6.73 1.15
N TRP A 19 6.18 -6.13 0.67
CA TRP A 19 5.52 -5.01 1.36
C TRP A 19 4.05 -5.33 1.57
N GLY A 20 3.55 -5.06 2.77
CA GLY A 20 2.14 -5.23 3.12
C GLY A 20 1.93 -5.31 4.63
N PRO A 21 0.75 -4.93 5.12
CA PRO A 21 0.47 -4.92 6.55
C PRO A 21 0.26 -6.34 7.09
N LYS A 22 0.56 -6.54 8.36
CA LYS A 22 0.10 -7.66 9.19
C LYS A 22 -0.70 -7.10 10.36
N ILE A 23 -1.72 -7.84 10.81
CA ILE A 23 -2.53 -7.48 11.97
C ILE A 23 -2.24 -8.45 13.12
N ASP A 24 -1.87 -7.90 14.27
CA ASP A 24 -1.85 -8.61 15.54
C ASP A 24 -3.28 -8.65 16.11
N ALA A 25 -3.91 -9.82 16.04
CA ALA A 25 -5.27 -10.02 16.51
C ALA A 25 -5.42 -9.83 18.03
N THR A 26 -4.35 -9.95 18.81
CA THR A 26 -4.39 -9.77 20.27
C THR A 26 -4.51 -8.30 20.66
N LYS A 27 -3.95 -7.41 19.84
CA LYS A 27 -4.03 -5.95 20.00
C LYS A 27 -5.20 -5.32 19.26
N CYS A 28 -5.65 -5.94 18.17
CA CYS A 28 -6.75 -5.43 17.36
C CYS A 28 -8.06 -5.43 18.16
N THR A 29 -8.63 -4.23 18.36
CA THR A 29 -9.90 -4.02 19.07
C THR A 29 -11.12 -4.05 18.16
N GLY A 30 -10.93 -4.11 16.83
CA GLY A 30 -12.03 -4.15 15.88
C GLY A 30 -12.63 -2.78 15.50
N CYS A 31 -11.91 -1.67 15.71
CA CYS A 31 -12.45 -0.33 15.42
C CYS A 31 -12.71 -0.05 13.92
N GLY A 32 -12.16 -0.86 13.01
CA GLY A 32 -12.40 -0.73 11.56
C GLY A 32 -11.71 0.46 10.88
N LEU A 33 -10.97 1.31 11.61
CA LEU A 33 -10.34 2.51 11.02
C LEU A 33 -9.41 2.17 9.84
N CYS A 34 -8.60 1.12 9.97
CA CYS A 34 -7.73 0.66 8.87
C CYS A 34 -8.51 0.24 7.61
N VAL A 35 -9.74 -0.26 7.75
CA VAL A 35 -10.60 -0.68 6.64
C VAL A 35 -11.08 0.53 5.86
N VAL A 36 -11.51 1.60 6.53
CA VAL A 36 -12.05 2.81 5.88
C VAL A 36 -10.98 3.82 5.45
N THR A 37 -9.81 3.82 6.09
CA THR A 37 -8.70 4.72 5.73
C THR A 37 -7.88 4.19 4.56
N CYS A 38 -7.84 2.88 4.33
CA CYS A 38 -7.14 2.33 3.17
C CYS A 38 -7.87 2.76 1.89
N GLY A 39 -7.13 3.22 0.89
CA GLY A 39 -7.74 3.72 -0.34
C GLY A 39 -8.67 2.68 -0.97
N GLU A 40 -9.90 3.09 -1.30
CA GLU A 40 -10.99 2.23 -1.80
C GLU A 40 -10.58 1.39 -3.02
N LYS A 41 -9.67 1.91 -3.84
CA LYS A 41 -9.16 1.17 -5.00
C LYS A 41 -8.37 -0.08 -4.60
N ARG A 42 -7.67 -0.05 -3.46
CA ARG A 42 -6.73 -1.09 -3.03
C ARG A 42 -7.39 -2.21 -2.24
N ASN A 43 -8.39 -1.88 -1.41
CA ASN A 43 -9.14 -2.85 -0.58
C ASN A 43 -8.24 -3.83 0.19
N VAL A 44 -7.11 -3.37 0.75
CA VAL A 44 -6.12 -4.27 1.40
C VAL A 44 -6.73 -5.04 2.58
N PHE A 45 -7.63 -4.38 3.31
CA PHE A 45 -8.27 -4.90 4.50
C PHE A 45 -9.72 -5.32 4.23
N GLY A 46 -10.15 -6.34 4.95
CA GLY A 46 -11.57 -6.68 5.14
C GLY A 46 -11.94 -6.58 6.62
N PHE A 47 -13.21 -6.83 6.92
CA PHE A 47 -13.71 -6.89 8.30
C PHE A 47 -14.45 -8.21 8.48
N ASP A 48 -14.01 -9.00 9.45
CA ASP A 48 -14.66 -10.27 9.80
C ASP A 48 -15.83 -10.00 10.77
N PRO A 49 -17.08 -10.31 10.37
CA PRO A 49 -18.25 -10.08 11.21
C PRO A 49 -18.30 -10.97 12.46
N ASP A 50 -17.68 -12.16 12.43
CA ASP A 50 -17.75 -13.12 13.54
C ASP A 50 -16.77 -12.72 14.65
N SER A 51 -15.51 -12.47 14.30
CA SER A 51 -14.51 -11.99 15.26
C SER A 51 -14.63 -10.49 15.57
N LYS A 52 -15.41 -9.74 14.76
CA LYS A 52 -15.52 -8.28 14.77
C LYS A 52 -14.16 -7.58 14.67
N LYS A 53 -13.25 -8.12 13.86
CA LYS A 53 -11.89 -7.60 13.68
C LYS A 53 -11.56 -7.36 12.22
N ALA A 54 -10.64 -6.43 12.00
CA ALA A 54 -10.06 -6.23 10.68
C ALA A 54 -9.15 -7.42 10.33
N VAL A 55 -9.16 -7.79 9.06
CA VAL A 55 -8.32 -8.85 8.49
C VAL A 55 -7.59 -8.33 7.25
N VAL A 56 -6.40 -8.85 6.97
CA VAL A 56 -5.67 -8.51 5.75
C VAL A 56 -6.11 -9.47 4.64
N MET A 57 -6.83 -8.96 3.64
CA MET A 57 -7.36 -9.76 2.53
C MET A 57 -6.41 -9.80 1.35
N TYR A 58 -5.84 -8.64 0.99
CA TYR A 58 -5.01 -8.48 -0.22
C TYR A 58 -3.73 -7.70 0.10
N PRO A 59 -2.74 -8.32 0.78
CA PRO A 59 -1.51 -7.62 1.19
C PRO A 59 -0.76 -7.03 -0.01
N GLN A 60 -0.80 -7.70 -1.15
CA GLN A 60 -0.14 -7.29 -2.39
C GLN A 60 -0.78 -6.06 -3.06
N HIS A 61 -1.99 -5.66 -2.67
CA HIS A 61 -2.61 -4.42 -3.16
C HIS A 61 -2.10 -3.19 -2.41
N CYS A 62 -1.41 -3.37 -1.28
CA CYS A 62 -0.83 -2.29 -0.50
C CYS A 62 0.17 -1.50 -1.36
N MET A 63 0.08 -0.16 -1.28
CA MET A 63 1.06 0.73 -1.92
C MET A 63 2.40 0.54 -1.23
N VAL A 64 3.43 0.21 -2.01
CA VAL A 64 4.80 0.07 -1.49
C VAL A 64 5.24 1.40 -0.89
N GLY A 65 5.68 1.37 0.37
CA GLY A 65 6.05 2.54 1.16
C GLY A 65 4.91 3.29 1.85
N CYS A 66 3.66 2.85 1.69
CA CYS A 66 2.56 3.37 2.50
C CYS A 66 2.39 2.54 3.78
N ASP A 67 2.39 3.22 4.92
CA ASP A 67 2.22 2.67 6.27
C ASP A 67 1.17 3.42 7.10
N ASN A 68 0.40 4.32 6.49
CA ASN A 68 -0.55 5.20 7.18
C ASN A 68 -1.56 4.44 8.06
N CYS A 69 -1.92 3.21 7.70
CA CYS A 69 -2.78 2.36 8.51
C CYS A 69 -2.13 1.93 9.84
N ALA A 70 -0.81 1.73 9.88
CA ALA A 70 -0.07 1.49 11.12
C ALA A 70 -0.02 2.77 11.96
N MET A 71 0.30 3.92 11.34
CA MET A 71 0.30 5.22 12.02
C MET A 71 -1.07 5.59 12.62
N ALA A 72 -2.17 5.25 11.92
CA ALA A 72 -3.52 5.50 12.39
C ALA A 72 -4.02 4.50 13.45
N CYS A 73 -3.32 3.38 13.65
CA CYS A 73 -3.77 2.35 14.58
C CYS A 73 -3.41 2.75 16.02
N LEU A 74 -4.41 3.23 16.78
CA LEU A 74 -4.26 3.61 18.19
C LEU A 74 -3.79 2.48 19.13
N TRP A 75 -3.75 1.24 18.65
CA TRP A 75 -3.46 0.04 19.44
C TRP A 75 -2.18 -0.67 19.01
N ASP A 76 -1.40 -0.09 18.09
CA ASP A 76 -0.17 -0.67 17.54
C ASP A 76 -0.36 -2.11 17.06
N ALA A 77 -1.53 -2.39 16.48
CA ALA A 77 -1.93 -3.71 16.02
C ALA A 77 -1.47 -4.00 14.60
N ILE A 78 -0.96 -3.02 13.86
CA ILE A 78 -0.56 -3.17 12.45
C ILE A 78 0.95 -2.97 12.32
N SER A 79 1.60 -3.90 11.63
CA SER A 79 3.05 -3.84 11.36
C SER A 79 3.36 -4.12 9.89
N PHE A 80 4.53 -3.66 9.46
CA PHE A 80 5.09 -3.92 8.14
C PHE A 80 6.39 -4.73 8.27
N PRO A 81 6.75 -5.53 7.26
CA PRO A 81 7.89 -6.45 7.35
C PRO A 81 9.25 -5.74 7.30
N HIS A 82 9.32 -4.55 6.74
CA HIS A 82 10.56 -3.80 6.51
C HIS A 82 10.37 -2.31 6.81
N ASP A 83 11.48 -1.60 6.96
CA ASP A 83 11.54 -0.16 7.19
C ASP A 83 11.59 0.66 5.88
N ASP A 84 11.87 1.96 6.01
CA ASP A 84 11.96 2.89 4.89
C ASP A 84 13.18 2.65 4.00
N GLU A 85 14.27 2.06 4.53
CA GLU A 85 15.46 1.76 3.74
C GLU A 85 15.19 0.66 2.71
N TYR A 86 14.37 -0.34 3.04
CA TYR A 86 13.92 -1.33 2.07
C TYR A 86 13.24 -0.68 0.86
N VAL A 87 12.33 0.27 1.11
CA VAL A 87 11.62 1.00 0.05
C VAL A 87 12.59 1.84 -0.77
N LYS A 88 13.54 2.53 -0.12
CA LYS A 88 14.59 3.30 -0.81
C LYS A 88 15.45 2.41 -1.71
N VAL A 89 15.84 1.22 -1.26
CA VAL A 89 16.59 0.24 -2.07
C VAL A 89 15.79 -0.17 -3.30
N LEU A 90 14.49 -0.42 -3.17
CA LEU A 90 13.64 -0.73 -4.32
C LEU A 90 13.52 0.48 -5.28
N SER A 91 13.32 1.69 -4.74
CA SER A 91 13.24 2.92 -5.54
C SER A 91 14.49 3.17 -6.36
N ARG A 92 15.69 2.86 -5.83
CA ARG A 92 16.97 2.96 -6.56
C ARG A 92 17.06 2.00 -7.76
N LYS A 93 16.24 0.93 -7.80
CA LYS A 93 16.18 -0.02 -8.92
C LYS A 93 15.22 0.42 -10.04
N ILE A 94 14.41 1.44 -9.80
CA ILE A 94 13.47 1.94 -10.81
C ILE A 94 14.27 2.66 -11.90
N ASN A 95 14.03 2.28 -13.15
CA ASN A 95 14.68 2.92 -14.28
C ASN A 95 14.21 4.37 -14.45
N LYS A 96 15.14 5.29 -14.74
CA LYS A 96 14.85 6.70 -15.03
C LYS A 96 13.85 6.84 -16.18
N GLU A 97 14.00 6.08 -17.27
CA GLU A 97 13.06 6.15 -18.39
C GLU A 97 11.63 5.77 -17.99
N GLN A 98 11.48 4.80 -17.07
CA GLN A 98 10.18 4.42 -16.52
C GLN A 98 9.55 5.58 -15.74
N ILE A 99 10.34 6.25 -14.88
CA ILE A 99 9.88 7.39 -14.08
C ILE A 99 9.46 8.55 -14.99
N THR A 100 10.29 8.92 -15.98
CA THR A 100 9.98 9.99 -16.92
C THR A 100 8.69 9.69 -17.67
N LYS A 101 8.54 8.47 -18.20
CA LYS A 101 7.30 8.06 -18.90
C LYS A 101 6.05 8.17 -18.02
N GLU A 102 6.11 7.71 -16.78
CA GLU A 102 4.98 7.78 -15.86
C GLU A 102 4.65 9.22 -15.44
N LEU A 103 5.67 10.05 -15.23
CA LEU A 103 5.52 11.47 -14.91
C LEU A 103 4.85 12.22 -16.06
N ASP A 104 5.39 12.10 -17.28
CA ASP A 104 4.88 12.77 -18.47
C ASP A 104 3.41 12.41 -18.72
N LYS A 105 3.08 11.12 -18.58
CA LYS A 105 1.70 10.65 -18.68
C LYS A 105 0.81 11.33 -17.63
N LYS A 106 1.24 11.35 -16.37
CA LYS A 106 0.44 11.92 -15.27
C LYS A 106 0.21 13.42 -15.42
N LEU A 107 1.22 14.18 -15.84
CA LEU A 107 1.11 15.62 -16.09
C LEU A 107 0.24 15.91 -17.32
N THR A 108 0.33 15.08 -18.37
CA THR A 108 -0.54 15.20 -19.55
C THR A 108 -2.02 14.95 -19.19
N GLU A 109 -2.29 13.92 -18.38
CA GLU A 109 -3.65 13.59 -17.92
C GLU A 109 -4.20 14.57 -16.88
N ASN A 110 -3.33 15.30 -16.17
CA ASN A 110 -3.72 16.23 -15.12
C ASN A 110 -2.91 17.54 -15.22
N PRO A 111 -3.23 18.43 -16.18
CA PRO A 111 -2.46 19.65 -16.43
C PRO A 111 -2.33 20.57 -15.20
N GLY A 112 -3.32 20.57 -14.29
CA GLY A 112 -3.28 21.35 -13.05
C GLY A 112 -2.23 20.89 -12.02
N LEU A 113 -1.46 19.83 -12.30
CA LEU A 113 -0.30 19.43 -11.50
C LEU A 113 1.01 20.09 -11.95
N VAL A 114 1.00 20.81 -13.07
CA VAL A 114 2.14 21.62 -13.53
C VAL A 114 2.07 22.97 -12.83
N ILE A 115 3.15 23.35 -12.14
CA ILE A 115 3.29 24.66 -11.52
C ILE A 115 3.89 25.59 -12.57
N GLU A 116 3.19 26.68 -12.89
CA GLU A 116 3.66 27.77 -13.76
C GLU A 116 4.48 28.81 -12.99
#